data_AF-G0UX70-F1
#
_entry.id   AF-G0UX70-F1
#
_cell.length_a   1.000
_cell.length_b   1.000
_cell.length_c   1.000
_cell.angle_alpha   90.00
_cell.angle_beta   90.00
_cell.angle_gamma   90.00
#
_symmetry.space_group_name_H-M   'P 1'
#
loop_
_entity.id
_entity.type
_entity.pdbx_description
1 polymer ?
#
loop_
_entity_poly.entity_id
_entity_poly.type
_entity_poly.pdbx_seq_one_letter_code
_entity_poly.pdbx_strand_id
1 'polypeptide(L)'
;MAVNADDVWSSMCFYKAYLPPTDSTNAAGYVVLALEEDGEALCDNALGTKASSLSPSPSSSPWVDNTIEVTDDRVPLDPLPAAVRSTELNPLNDSIPLNGDRKLDFFLFKKRDISPPCLKGMLGKIRHCFLLCWQSVMGKECNCSRAHLLDRDSWRLKLSSFGISKLYVSSNFSVHSINTEQIRLTAGFLLACGLLHENIVQAVQPILCRYNDRCRYGSRCLFVHADIGDSEHGSMTAATPLRSLLTSQEDLGVFLNHLEDLELYTVGDVQRLSTRAFDAIVNSSPVKWKRLWLNISIFRDIQPKAALESLLITFPGVRKPVSLPPSLTNVLSLLSMSSKEFYALSLNIHVQAACEKIRARFISNREYRTIELRREGRHSFFTHVTPIILNFRKTNAHCSWRKKDPNRPVVTSLITYVDPNTCRCHVNDGENVWQTSPLPVRDADVAEDLKFPQRSWCSCPRSYVVAVNYELSTPSGSRCSEQNALGKLASKGLPTHVVREVFVHGENKASQKDPNPLFPCGVCENMLRKVAHDVFEAHGGDIMLYMYDSTTCPKQLVYLPITEISYRDDKGFREFVSELHE
;
A
#
# COMPACT_ATOMS: atom_id res chain seq x y z
N MET A 1 -16.07 0.66 18.51
CA MET A 1 -16.21 -0.79 18.21
C MET A 1 -15.23 -1.55 19.10
N ALA A 2 -15.65 -2.61 19.78
CA ALA A 2 -14.76 -3.43 20.58
C ALA A 2 -13.82 -4.22 19.65
N VAL A 3 -12.52 -4.20 19.92
CA VAL A 3 -11.53 -4.96 19.14
C VAL A 3 -11.54 -6.41 19.64
N ASN A 4 -11.97 -7.34 18.79
CA ASN A 4 -11.94 -8.77 19.09
C ASN A 4 -10.51 -9.32 18.96
N ALA A 5 -10.04 -10.04 19.98
CA ALA A 5 -8.68 -10.60 20.01
C ALA A 5 -8.44 -11.63 18.90
N ASP A 6 -9.46 -12.41 18.52
CA ASP A 6 -9.35 -13.44 17.48
C ASP A 6 -9.21 -12.82 16.09
N ASP A 7 -9.87 -11.69 15.84
CA ASP A 7 -9.75 -10.94 14.58
C ASP A 7 -8.36 -10.32 14.44
N VAL A 8 -7.79 -9.81 15.55
CA VAL A 8 -6.42 -9.30 15.57
C VAL A 8 -5.43 -10.45 15.33
N TRP A 9 -5.59 -11.59 16.01
CA TRP A 9 -4.69 -12.73 15.88
C TRP A 9 -4.66 -13.32 14.47
N SER A 10 -5.83 -13.55 13.89
CA SER A 10 -5.97 -14.10 12.53
C SER A 10 -5.33 -13.17 11.49
N SER A 11 -5.48 -11.85 11.64
CA SER A 11 -4.91 -10.85 10.71
C SER A 11 -3.41 -10.55 10.90
N MET A 12 -2.79 -10.92 12.03
CA MET A 12 -1.39 -10.61 12.32
C MET A 12 -0.37 -11.36 11.46
N CYS A 13 0.35 -10.71 10.55
CA CYS A 13 1.43 -11.38 9.82
C CYS A 13 2.75 -11.39 10.61
N PHE A 14 3.34 -12.57 10.81
CA PHE A 14 4.65 -12.73 11.46
C PHE A 14 5.82 -12.57 10.49
N TYR A 15 5.65 -13.03 9.25
CA TYR A 15 6.62 -12.79 8.19
C TYR A 15 6.54 -11.33 7.71
N LYS A 16 7.66 -10.61 7.73
CA LYS A 16 7.67 -9.15 7.52
C LYS A 16 8.09 -8.69 6.13
N ALA A 17 8.72 -9.57 5.35
CA ALA A 17 9.11 -9.24 3.99
C ALA A 17 7.96 -9.45 3.01
N TYR A 18 8.09 -8.88 1.81
CA TYR A 18 7.13 -9.12 0.74
C TYR A 18 7.07 -10.61 0.40
N LEU A 19 5.85 -11.10 0.19
CA LEU A 19 5.56 -12.40 -0.39
C LEU A 19 4.52 -12.20 -1.51
N PRO A 20 4.57 -12.97 -2.60
CA PRO A 20 3.49 -13.02 -3.56
C PRO A 20 2.14 -13.29 -2.87
N PRO A 21 1.00 -12.77 -3.36
CA PRO A 21 -0.28 -12.84 -2.66
C PRO A 21 -0.70 -14.24 -2.17
N THR A 22 -0.46 -15.28 -2.97
CA THR A 22 -0.76 -16.67 -2.60
C THR A 22 0.09 -17.12 -1.42
N ASP A 23 1.41 -16.91 -1.50
CA ASP A 23 2.37 -17.26 -0.44
C ASP A 23 2.12 -16.42 0.82
N SER A 24 1.75 -15.14 0.66
CA SER A 24 1.39 -14.24 1.76
C SER A 24 0.15 -14.75 2.51
N THR A 25 -0.89 -15.15 1.78
CA THR A 25 -2.12 -15.72 2.35
C THR A 25 -1.83 -17.01 3.10
N ASN A 26 -1.01 -17.89 2.51
CA ASN A 26 -0.60 -19.14 3.15
C ASN A 26 0.20 -18.87 4.43
N ALA A 27 1.23 -18.04 4.36
CA ALA A 27 2.10 -17.70 5.50
C ALA A 27 1.35 -16.99 6.63
N ALA A 28 0.31 -16.19 6.31
CA ALA A 28 -0.52 -15.52 7.32
C ALA A 28 -1.28 -16.49 8.24
N GLY A 29 -1.48 -17.75 7.81
CA GLY A 29 -2.06 -18.81 8.62
C GLY A 29 -1.12 -19.41 9.66
N TYR A 30 0.17 -19.03 9.67
CA TYR A 30 1.18 -19.61 10.53
C TYR A 30 1.78 -18.61 11.53
N VAL A 31 2.33 -19.15 12.61
CA VAL A 31 2.99 -18.38 13.68
C VAL A 31 4.23 -19.09 14.19
N VAL A 32 5.28 -18.32 14.46
CA VAL A 32 6.45 -18.77 15.21
C VAL A 32 6.30 -18.40 16.68
N LEU A 33 6.52 -19.38 17.56
CA LEU A 33 6.49 -19.20 19.02
C LEU A 33 7.80 -19.74 19.62
N ALA A 34 8.25 -19.10 20.70
CA ALA A 34 9.43 -19.51 21.46
C ALA A 34 9.03 -20.23 22.76
N LEU A 35 9.76 -21.26 23.13
CA LEU A 35 9.60 -22.03 24.36
C LEU A 35 10.92 -21.97 25.15
N GLU A 36 10.83 -21.68 26.44
CA GLU A 36 11.99 -21.70 27.35
C GLU A 36 12.33 -23.15 27.72
N GLU A 37 13.60 -23.57 27.61
CA GLU A 37 14.02 -24.94 27.97
C GLU A 37 13.84 -25.25 29.47
N ASP A 38 13.96 -24.25 30.36
CA ASP A 38 13.92 -24.43 31.82
C ASP A 38 12.49 -24.30 32.41
N GLY A 39 11.51 -24.99 31.82
CA GLY A 39 10.12 -25.00 32.27
C GLY A 39 9.85 -25.66 33.62
N GLU A 40 10.87 -26.27 34.25
CA GLU A 40 10.73 -27.02 35.51
C GLU A 40 10.78 -26.14 36.78
N ALA A 41 11.42 -24.98 36.77
CA ALA A 41 11.82 -24.31 38.02
C ALA A 41 10.90 -23.17 38.53
N LEU A 42 9.84 -22.79 37.81
CA LEU A 42 9.09 -21.55 38.12
C LEU A 42 7.64 -21.74 38.60
N CYS A 43 7.16 -22.98 38.77
CA CYS A 43 5.76 -23.22 39.16
C CYS A 43 5.53 -23.58 40.63
N ASP A 44 6.57 -23.76 41.46
CA ASP A 44 6.39 -24.24 42.84
C ASP A 44 6.20 -23.14 43.91
N ASN A 45 6.29 -21.84 43.57
CA ASN A 45 6.19 -20.76 44.57
C ASN A 45 4.90 -19.92 44.53
N ALA A 46 3.81 -20.42 43.93
CA ALA A 46 2.52 -19.72 43.89
C ALA A 46 1.41 -20.41 44.72
N LEU A 47 1.77 -21.14 45.78
CA LEU A 47 0.81 -21.64 46.77
C LEU A 47 1.25 -21.28 48.20
N GLY A 48 0.66 -20.20 48.71
CA GLY A 48 0.82 -19.70 50.08
C GLY A 48 1.08 -18.20 50.05
N THR A 49 0.09 -17.32 50.20
CA THR A 49 -0.46 -17.00 51.52
C THR A 49 -1.81 -16.29 51.36
N LYS A 50 -2.71 -16.59 52.31
CA LYS A 50 -4.10 -16.16 52.41
C LYS A 50 -4.29 -14.63 52.48
N ALA A 51 -5.40 -14.20 51.89
CA ALA A 51 -6.26 -13.06 52.20
C ALA A 51 -5.77 -12.03 53.25
N SER A 52 -5.69 -10.77 52.83
CA SER A 52 -6.29 -9.65 53.57
C SER A 52 -6.61 -8.50 52.64
N SER A 53 -7.87 -8.09 52.75
CA SER A 53 -8.56 -6.95 52.14
C SER A 53 -7.82 -5.63 52.31
N LEU A 54 -7.79 -4.79 51.26
CA LEU A 54 -7.89 -3.32 51.36
C LEU A 54 -8.41 -2.77 50.02
N SER A 55 -9.49 -2.01 50.12
CA SER A 55 -10.29 -1.40 49.06
C SER A 55 -9.53 -0.31 48.28
N PRO A 56 -9.97 0.07 47.07
CA PRO A 56 -9.32 1.08 46.25
C PRO A 56 -9.73 2.49 46.67
N SER A 57 -8.79 3.43 46.65
CA SER A 57 -9.09 4.87 46.64
C SER A 57 -8.40 5.53 45.43
N PRO A 58 -9.07 6.47 44.75
CA PRO A 58 -8.63 7.04 43.48
C PRO A 58 -7.75 8.28 43.71
N SER A 59 -6.62 8.37 43.00
CA SER A 59 -5.91 9.64 42.84
C SER A 59 -5.60 9.88 41.37
N SER A 60 -6.44 10.73 40.78
CA SER A 60 -6.20 11.46 39.54
C SER A 60 -5.15 12.55 39.76
N SER A 61 -4.16 12.64 38.87
CA SER A 61 -3.53 13.91 38.44
C SER A 61 -2.64 13.71 37.19
N PRO A 62 -2.45 14.76 36.37
CA PRO A 62 -2.26 14.69 34.93
C PRO A 62 -0.79 14.83 34.50
N TRP A 63 -0.44 14.23 33.36
CA TRP A 63 0.88 14.38 32.74
C TRP A 63 0.94 15.68 31.95
N VAL A 64 1.90 16.53 32.31
CA VAL A 64 2.20 17.83 31.70
C VAL A 64 3.03 17.63 30.42
N ASP A 65 2.57 18.29 29.35
CA ASP A 65 3.28 18.49 28.09
C ASP A 65 4.57 19.30 28.31
N ASN A 66 5.70 18.77 27.88
CA ASN A 66 6.95 19.54 27.74
C ASN A 66 7.21 19.79 26.25
N THR A 67 6.70 20.92 25.78
CA THR A 67 7.10 21.60 24.55
C THR A 67 8.44 22.29 24.79
N ILE A 68 9.48 21.96 24.02
CA ILE A 68 10.74 22.71 24.00
C ILE A 68 10.80 23.48 22.69
N GLU A 69 10.72 24.81 22.81
CA GLU A 69 11.00 25.78 21.76
C GLU A 69 12.52 25.82 21.48
N VAL A 70 12.89 25.86 20.20
CA VAL A 70 14.27 26.07 19.75
C VAL A 70 14.30 27.35 18.92
N THR A 71 14.97 28.37 19.45
CA THR A 71 15.38 29.58 18.74
C THR A 71 16.76 29.39 18.10
N ASP A 72 16.87 29.94 16.90
CA ASP A 72 17.99 29.90 15.97
C ASP A 72 18.95 31.07 16.26
N ASP A 73 20.27 30.83 16.24
CA ASP A 73 21.26 31.86 15.87
C ASP A 73 22.64 31.26 15.51
N ARG A 74 23.27 31.89 14.52
CA ARG A 74 24.32 31.37 13.63
C ARG A 74 25.78 31.65 14.07
N VAL A 75 26.64 30.60 14.07
CA VAL A 75 27.97 30.42 13.35
C VAL A 75 29.17 31.38 13.67
N PRO A 76 30.50 31.08 13.43
CA PRO A 76 31.35 29.84 13.31
C PRO A 76 32.72 29.86 14.08
N LEU A 77 33.43 28.70 14.17
CA LEU A 77 34.86 28.43 13.78
C LEU A 77 35.54 27.26 14.56
N ASP A 78 36.28 26.42 13.81
CA ASP A 78 37.06 25.18 14.11
C ASP A 78 38.32 25.36 15.04
N PRO A 79 39.24 24.36 15.26
CA PRO A 79 39.14 22.93 15.66
C PRO A 79 40.15 22.46 16.79
N LEU A 80 39.88 21.28 17.42
CA LEU A 80 40.81 20.29 18.09
C LEU A 80 41.57 20.69 19.40
N PRO A 81 42.16 19.76 20.22
CA PRO A 81 42.07 18.29 20.33
C PRO A 81 41.86 17.72 21.77
N ALA A 82 41.85 16.38 21.86
CA ALA A 82 41.69 15.45 22.99
C ALA A 82 42.33 15.78 24.37
N ALA A 83 41.62 15.44 25.46
CA ALA A 83 42.17 14.74 26.63
C ALA A 83 41.08 14.27 27.63
N VAL A 84 41.06 12.95 27.84
CA VAL A 84 40.82 12.20 29.10
C VAL A 84 40.43 13.02 30.35
N ARG A 85 39.28 12.70 30.95
CA ARG A 85 39.17 12.35 32.38
C ARG A 85 37.79 11.83 32.74
N SER A 86 37.80 10.58 33.22
CA SER A 86 36.74 9.92 33.95
C SER A 86 36.41 10.69 35.23
N THR A 87 35.13 10.96 35.46
CA THR A 87 34.60 11.14 36.82
C THR A 87 33.24 10.47 36.89
N GLU A 88 33.19 9.38 37.64
CA GLU A 88 31.99 8.67 38.03
C GLU A 88 31.08 9.58 38.85
N LEU A 89 29.82 9.70 38.44
CA LEU A 89 28.70 10.05 39.32
C LEU A 89 27.51 9.17 38.91
N ASN A 90 27.14 8.27 39.84
CA ASN A 90 25.99 7.36 39.78
C ASN A 90 24.67 8.08 39.47
N PRO A 91 23.78 7.40 38.72
CA PRO A 91 22.35 7.47 38.97
C PRO A 91 21.82 6.11 39.45
N LEU A 92 21.22 6.12 40.65
CA LEU A 92 20.33 5.07 41.15
C LEU A 92 19.16 4.83 40.18
N ASN A 93 18.87 3.55 39.93
CA ASN A 93 17.56 2.87 39.71
C ASN A 93 16.49 3.60 38.86
N ASP A 94 15.97 3.06 37.76
CA ASP A 94 15.46 1.70 37.57
C ASP A 94 15.83 1.14 36.19
N SER A 95 16.67 0.10 36.16
CA SER A 95 16.76 -0.81 35.01
C SER A 95 16.66 -2.23 35.52
N ILE A 96 15.54 -2.89 35.20
CA ILE A 96 15.38 -4.33 35.38
C ILE A 96 16.45 -5.00 34.52
N PRO A 97 17.37 -5.80 35.10
CA PRO A 97 18.38 -6.48 34.32
C PRO A 97 17.69 -7.53 33.43
N LEU A 98 17.97 -7.47 32.12
CA LEU A 98 17.63 -8.55 31.19
C LEU A 98 18.41 -9.80 31.62
N ASN A 99 17.68 -10.72 32.24
CA ASN A 99 18.09 -12.06 32.64
C ASN A 99 18.95 -12.76 31.59
N GLY A 100 19.92 -13.56 32.07
CA GLY A 100 20.88 -14.32 31.29
C GLY A 100 20.27 -15.25 30.23
N ASP A 101 21.13 -15.67 29.28
CA ASP A 101 20.85 -16.49 28.11
C ASP A 101 20.09 -17.79 28.45
N ARG A 102 18.78 -17.68 28.63
CA ARG A 102 17.88 -18.83 28.63
C ARG A 102 17.77 -19.33 27.20
N LYS A 103 18.13 -20.59 27.00
CA LYS A 103 18.03 -21.25 25.71
C LYS A 103 16.56 -21.37 25.31
N LEU A 104 16.26 -20.88 24.11
CA LEU A 104 14.91 -20.87 23.54
C LEU A 104 14.84 -21.87 22.39
N ASP A 105 13.83 -22.73 22.44
CA ASP A 105 13.38 -23.52 21.30
C ASP A 105 12.32 -22.75 20.52
N PHE A 106 12.35 -22.86 19.19
CA PHE A 106 11.38 -22.20 18.32
C PHE A 106 10.52 -23.23 17.60
N PHE A 107 9.22 -22.94 17.50
CA PHE A 107 8.25 -23.81 16.88
C PHE A 107 7.36 -23.04 15.91
N LEU A 108 7.01 -23.67 14.81
CA LEU A 108 6.02 -23.21 13.85
C LEU A 108 4.69 -23.92 14.10
N PHE A 109 3.61 -23.15 14.14
CA PHE A 109 2.25 -23.64 14.33
C PHE A 109 1.31 -23.04 13.29
N LYS A 110 0.19 -23.72 13.05
CA LYS A 110 -0.98 -23.09 12.42
C LYS A 110 -1.67 -22.23 13.49
N LYS A 111 -2.00 -20.98 13.17
CA LYS A 111 -2.62 -20.06 14.13
C LYS A 111 -3.93 -20.56 14.71
N ARG A 112 -4.70 -21.32 13.92
CA ARG A 112 -5.99 -21.89 14.33
C ARG A 112 -5.84 -22.96 15.42
N ASP A 113 -4.62 -23.46 15.65
CA ASP A 113 -4.32 -24.51 16.64
C ASP A 113 -3.81 -23.88 17.96
N ILE A 114 -3.75 -22.54 18.04
CA ILE A 114 -3.14 -21.75 19.10
C ILE A 114 -4.10 -20.67 19.58
N SER A 115 -4.25 -20.52 20.90
CA SER A 115 -4.95 -19.39 21.50
C SER A 115 -4.13 -18.11 21.39
N PRO A 116 -4.77 -16.97 21.09
CA PRO A 116 -4.06 -15.71 21.01
C PRO A 116 -3.42 -15.34 22.36
N PRO A 117 -2.20 -14.76 22.36
CA PRO A 117 -1.62 -14.17 23.56
C PRO A 117 -2.44 -12.94 24.00
N CYS A 118 -2.09 -12.35 25.16
CA CYS A 118 -2.83 -11.19 25.66
C CYS A 118 -2.91 -10.06 24.61
N LEU A 119 -4.10 -9.45 24.48
CA LEU A 119 -4.40 -8.42 23.48
C LEU A 119 -3.36 -7.29 23.50
N LYS A 120 -2.94 -6.85 24.69
CA LYS A 120 -1.92 -5.79 24.85
C LYS A 120 -0.60 -6.12 24.14
N GLY A 121 -0.21 -7.39 24.07
CA GLY A 121 0.99 -7.84 23.35
C GLY A 121 0.80 -7.92 21.83
N MET A 122 -0.44 -8.03 21.36
CA MET A 122 -0.79 -8.08 19.94
C MET A 122 -1.00 -6.70 19.31
N LEU A 123 -1.30 -5.68 20.13
CA LEU A 123 -1.48 -4.31 19.67
C LEU A 123 -0.16 -3.69 19.22
N GLY A 124 -0.16 -3.11 18.01
CA GLY A 124 0.98 -2.38 17.44
C GLY A 124 1.86 -3.21 16.49
N LYS A 125 3.06 -2.69 16.19
CA LYS A 125 3.99 -3.33 15.25
C LYS A 125 4.74 -4.47 15.94
N ILE A 126 4.33 -5.71 15.67
CA ILE A 126 5.00 -6.92 16.16
C ILE A 126 6.37 -7.05 15.50
N ARG A 127 7.42 -7.16 16.32
CA ARG A 127 8.82 -7.30 15.86
C ARG A 127 9.53 -8.51 16.47
N HIS A 128 8.85 -9.26 17.32
CA HIS A 128 9.39 -10.42 18.01
C HIS A 128 8.30 -11.50 18.14
N CYS A 129 8.70 -12.76 18.25
CA CYS A 129 7.78 -13.87 18.47
C CYS A 129 7.26 -13.91 19.92
N PHE A 130 6.07 -14.47 20.12
CA PHE A 130 5.52 -14.66 21.46
C PHE A 130 6.08 -15.91 22.13
N LEU A 131 5.88 -16.00 23.45
CA LEU A 131 6.23 -17.19 24.23
C LEU A 131 5.07 -18.17 24.22
N LEU A 132 5.40 -19.45 24.09
CA LEU A 132 4.51 -20.58 24.28
C LEU A 132 4.48 -20.98 25.76
N CYS A 133 3.30 -21.32 26.27
CA CYS A 133 3.14 -21.80 27.63
C CYS A 133 3.65 -23.25 27.78
N TRP A 134 4.63 -23.49 28.64
CA TRP A 134 5.15 -24.84 28.92
C TRP A 134 4.08 -25.78 29.48
N GLN A 135 3.24 -25.29 30.40
CA GLN A 135 2.15 -26.09 30.97
C GLN A 135 1.16 -26.54 29.89
N SER A 136 0.86 -25.66 28.92
CA SER A 136 0.02 -25.99 27.77
C SER A 136 0.63 -27.07 26.87
N VAL A 137 1.94 -27.01 26.64
CA VAL A 137 2.67 -28.04 25.87
C VAL A 137 2.58 -29.41 26.55
N MET A 138 2.56 -29.44 27.88
CA MET A 138 2.36 -30.65 28.68
C MET A 138 0.87 -31.04 28.83
N GLY A 139 -0.03 -30.31 28.18
CA GLY A 139 -1.47 -30.55 28.23
C GLY A 139 -2.12 -30.22 29.57
N LYS A 140 -1.47 -29.40 30.41
CA LYS A 140 -2.00 -28.91 31.68
C LYS A 140 -2.74 -27.59 31.44
N GLU A 141 -3.85 -27.40 32.16
CA GLU A 141 -4.58 -26.14 32.16
C GLU A 141 -3.72 -25.03 32.77
N CYS A 142 -3.74 -23.85 32.14
CA CYS A 142 -3.00 -22.68 32.56
C CYS A 142 -3.75 -21.42 32.14
N ASN A 143 -3.79 -20.41 33.01
CA ASN A 143 -4.44 -19.13 32.75
C ASN A 143 -3.43 -17.99 32.57
N CYS A 144 -2.20 -18.30 32.14
CA CYS A 144 -1.18 -17.27 31.92
C CYS A 144 -1.47 -16.46 30.64
N SER A 145 -0.73 -15.37 30.44
CA SER A 145 -0.90 -14.49 29.28
C SER A 145 -0.15 -14.95 28.01
N ARG A 146 0.54 -16.10 28.07
CA ARG A 146 1.30 -16.69 26.95
C ARG A 146 0.35 -17.35 25.94
N ALA A 147 0.87 -17.71 24.78
CA ALA A 147 0.09 -18.51 23.81
C ALA A 147 -0.07 -19.94 24.34
N HIS A 148 -1.26 -20.54 24.15
CA HIS A 148 -1.56 -21.91 24.54
C HIS A 148 -1.96 -22.72 23.30
N LEU A 149 -1.68 -24.03 23.33
CA LEU A 149 -2.26 -24.97 22.39
C LEU A 149 -3.75 -25.11 22.68
N LEU A 150 -4.59 -25.09 21.65
CA LEU A 150 -6.02 -25.36 21.78
C LEU A 150 -6.30 -26.86 21.92
N ASP A 151 -5.43 -27.70 21.34
CA ASP A 151 -5.46 -29.15 21.43
C ASP A 151 -4.06 -29.70 21.76
N ARG A 152 -3.98 -30.83 22.47
CA ARG A 152 -2.71 -31.54 22.70
C ARG A 152 -2.11 -32.05 21.39
N ASP A 153 -2.95 -32.37 20.42
CA ASP A 153 -2.55 -32.90 19.10
C ASP A 153 -2.35 -31.79 18.05
N SER A 154 -2.32 -30.52 18.46
CA SER A 154 -2.04 -29.37 17.58
C SER A 154 -0.76 -29.58 16.77
N TRP A 155 -0.84 -29.35 15.45
CA TRP A 155 0.30 -29.50 14.56
C TRP A 155 1.42 -28.53 14.93
N ARG A 156 2.66 -29.04 15.00
CA ARG A 156 3.84 -28.24 15.33
C ARG A 156 5.10 -28.76 14.65
N LEU A 157 5.95 -27.84 14.24
CA LEU A 157 7.29 -28.13 13.71
C LEU A 157 8.34 -27.44 14.57
N LYS A 158 9.30 -28.19 15.13
CA LYS A 158 10.48 -27.61 15.77
C LYS A 158 11.38 -27.01 14.69
N LEU A 159 11.64 -25.72 14.79
CA LEU A 159 12.36 -24.98 13.75
C LEU A 159 13.87 -25.17 13.86
N SER A 160 14.51 -25.30 12.70
CA SER A 160 15.96 -25.33 12.51
C SER A 160 16.32 -24.68 11.18
N SER A 161 17.59 -24.75 10.75
CA SER A 161 17.98 -24.32 9.41
C SER A 161 17.55 -25.28 8.30
N PHE A 162 17.16 -26.51 8.63
CA PHE A 162 16.73 -27.55 7.68
C PHE A 162 17.70 -27.78 6.52
N GLY A 163 19.01 -27.66 6.76
CA GLY A 163 20.05 -27.87 5.74
C GLY A 163 20.15 -26.76 4.70
N ILE A 164 19.43 -25.65 4.86
CA ILE A 164 19.57 -24.47 3.99
C ILE A 164 20.95 -23.87 4.22
N SER A 165 21.81 -23.87 3.20
CA SER A 165 23.19 -23.40 3.28
C SER A 165 23.36 -21.90 3.00
N LYS A 166 22.48 -21.33 2.17
CA LYS A 166 22.50 -19.91 1.78
C LYS A 166 21.10 -19.32 1.81
N LEU A 167 21.01 -18.07 2.22
CA LEU A 167 19.77 -17.29 2.25
C LEU A 167 20.00 -15.91 1.65
N TYR A 168 19.03 -15.43 0.87
CA TYR A 168 19.01 -14.06 0.38
C TYR A 168 18.28 -13.18 1.38
N VAL A 169 18.93 -12.11 1.84
CA VAL A 169 18.39 -11.18 2.85
C VAL A 169 18.35 -9.78 2.26
N SER A 170 17.24 -9.08 2.44
CA SER A 170 17.10 -7.69 2.01
C SER A 170 17.52 -6.72 3.10
N SER A 171 18.29 -5.70 2.73
CA SER A 171 18.68 -4.58 3.60
C SER A 171 18.75 -3.30 2.77
N ASN A 172 18.05 -2.23 3.17
CA ASN A 172 18.13 -0.89 2.55
C ASN A 172 18.20 -0.89 1.00
N PHE A 173 17.23 -1.54 0.34
CA PHE A 173 17.16 -1.67 -1.12
C PHE A 173 18.25 -2.53 -1.79
N SER A 174 19.05 -3.25 -1.00
CA SER A 174 20.05 -4.21 -1.47
C SER A 174 19.65 -5.63 -1.10
N VAL A 175 20.15 -6.60 -1.89
CA VAL A 175 20.02 -8.03 -1.61
C VAL A 175 21.40 -8.60 -1.31
N HIS A 176 21.52 -9.30 -0.19
CA HIS A 176 22.74 -9.97 0.22
C HIS A 176 22.53 -11.49 0.19
N SER A 177 23.43 -12.21 -0.47
CA SER A 177 23.50 -13.67 -0.36
C SER A 177 24.42 -14.03 0.80
N ILE A 178 23.86 -14.59 1.87
CA ILE A 178 24.57 -14.84 3.13
C ILE A 178 24.57 -16.35 3.39
N ASN A 179 25.70 -16.88 3.84
CA ASN A 179 25.78 -18.27 4.30
C ASN A 179 25.09 -18.40 5.65
N THR A 180 24.39 -19.51 5.88
CA THR A 180 23.66 -19.74 7.15
C THR A 180 24.57 -19.65 8.38
N GLU A 181 25.86 -19.98 8.25
CA GLU A 181 26.87 -19.87 9.31
C GLU A 181 27.13 -18.42 9.77
N GLN A 182 26.86 -17.44 8.91
CA GLN A 182 27.01 -16.00 9.20
C GLN A 182 25.74 -15.40 9.82
N ILE A 183 24.67 -16.19 9.94
CA ILE A 183 23.37 -15.77 10.45
C ILE A 183 23.22 -16.21 11.91
N ARG A 184 22.85 -15.28 12.79
CA ARG A 184 22.45 -15.61 14.15
C ARG A 184 21.03 -16.18 14.13
N LEU A 185 20.80 -17.24 14.91
CA LEU A 185 19.50 -17.93 14.97
C LEU A 185 18.43 -17.03 15.62
N THR A 186 17.71 -16.30 14.78
CA THR A 186 16.53 -15.51 15.18
C THR A 186 15.24 -16.22 14.76
N ALA A 187 14.13 -15.90 15.44
CA ALA A 187 12.80 -16.36 15.08
C ALA A 187 12.44 -16.01 13.63
N GLY A 188 12.90 -14.86 13.13
CA GLY A 188 12.71 -14.44 11.74
C GLY A 188 13.44 -15.32 10.73
N PHE A 189 14.70 -15.65 10.99
CA PHE A 189 15.47 -16.59 10.18
C PHE A 189 14.83 -17.98 10.19
N LEU A 190 14.56 -18.51 11.39
CA LEU A 190 13.98 -19.84 11.57
C LEU A 190 12.58 -19.96 10.97
N LEU A 191 11.75 -18.92 11.06
CA LEU A 191 10.45 -18.85 10.39
C LEU A 191 10.62 -18.95 8.87
N ALA A 192 11.56 -18.21 8.28
CA ALA A 192 11.80 -18.27 6.83
C ALA A 192 12.23 -19.69 6.39
N CYS A 193 13.11 -20.33 7.14
CA CYS A 193 13.52 -21.72 6.89
C CYS A 193 12.36 -22.71 7.02
N GLY A 194 11.53 -22.58 8.06
CA GLY A 194 10.37 -23.46 8.27
C GLY A 194 9.30 -23.31 7.20
N LEU A 195 9.02 -22.07 6.75
CA LEU A 195 8.06 -21.82 5.67
C LEU A 195 8.50 -22.46 4.35
N LEU A 196 9.80 -22.44 4.04
CA LEU A 196 10.36 -23.14 2.89
C LEU A 196 10.32 -24.65 3.05
N HIS A 197 10.74 -25.16 4.22
CA HIS A 197 10.81 -26.61 4.50
C HIS A 197 9.45 -27.29 4.34
N GLU A 198 8.40 -26.66 4.87
CA GLU A 198 7.02 -27.16 4.80
C GLU A 198 6.32 -26.85 3.47
N ASN A 199 7.03 -26.25 2.50
CA ASN A 199 6.46 -25.81 1.21
C ASN A 199 5.24 -24.90 1.36
N ILE A 200 5.17 -24.12 2.45
CA ILE A 200 4.09 -23.14 2.69
C ILE A 200 4.22 -21.98 1.70
N VAL A 201 5.46 -21.64 1.37
CA VAL A 201 5.84 -20.62 0.40
C VAL A 201 6.90 -21.18 -0.56
N GLN A 202 6.96 -20.62 -1.78
CA GLN A 202 7.89 -21.09 -2.81
C GLN A 202 9.26 -20.42 -2.73
N ALA A 203 9.31 -19.19 -2.21
CA ALA A 203 10.53 -18.44 -2.01
C ALA A 203 10.38 -17.48 -0.83
N VAL A 204 11.49 -17.16 -0.17
CA VAL A 204 11.56 -16.18 0.91
C VAL A 204 12.78 -15.28 0.71
N GLN A 205 12.65 -14.04 1.16
CA GLN A 205 13.75 -13.08 1.25
C GLN A 205 13.54 -12.23 2.51
N PRO A 206 13.91 -12.73 3.70
CA PRO A 206 13.68 -11.99 4.93
C PRO A 206 14.50 -10.69 5.01
N ILE A 207 14.10 -9.81 5.92
CA ILE A 207 14.71 -8.49 6.10
C ILE A 207 15.76 -8.53 7.22
N LEU A 208 16.91 -7.87 6.99
CA LEU A 208 17.93 -7.66 8.00
C LEU A 208 17.43 -6.71 9.10
N CYS A 209 17.69 -7.05 10.36
CA CYS A 209 17.42 -6.16 11.48
C CYS A 209 18.39 -4.99 11.48
N ARG A 210 17.87 -3.75 11.42
CA ARG A 210 18.68 -2.53 11.54
C ARG A 210 19.55 -2.48 12.80
N TYR A 211 19.09 -3.07 13.90
CA TYR A 211 19.85 -3.07 15.15
C TYR A 211 20.85 -4.21 15.25
N ASN A 212 20.66 -5.26 14.45
CA ASN A 212 21.50 -6.46 14.42
C ASN A 212 21.88 -6.93 15.83
N ASP A 213 23.15 -6.84 16.19
CA ASP A 213 23.73 -7.18 17.49
C ASP A 213 23.15 -6.41 18.68
N ARG A 214 22.70 -5.17 18.45
CA ARG A 214 22.09 -4.30 19.47
C ARG A 214 20.57 -4.47 19.54
N CYS A 215 20.02 -5.47 18.86
CA CYS A 215 18.58 -5.72 18.88
C CYS A 215 18.14 -6.22 20.26
N ARG A 216 17.34 -5.40 20.95
CA ARG A 216 16.76 -5.74 22.27
C ARG A 216 15.93 -7.03 22.32
N TYR A 217 15.51 -7.56 21.16
CA TYR A 217 14.71 -8.79 21.08
C TYR A 217 15.56 -10.06 20.95
N GLY A 218 16.87 -9.92 20.70
CA GLY A 218 17.78 -11.06 20.56
C GLY A 218 17.27 -12.14 19.60
N SER A 219 17.33 -13.39 20.02
CA SER A 219 16.85 -14.56 19.26
C SER A 219 15.35 -14.54 18.97
N ARG A 220 14.54 -13.81 19.74
CA ARG A 220 13.08 -13.69 19.48
C ARG A 220 12.75 -12.74 18.34
N CYS A 221 13.72 -12.01 17.79
CA CYS A 221 13.50 -11.05 16.72
C CYS A 221 12.89 -11.72 15.47
N LEU A 222 11.86 -11.10 14.87
CA LEU A 222 11.26 -11.57 13.60
C LEU A 222 12.04 -11.14 12.36
N PHE A 223 13.16 -10.44 12.55
CA PHE A 223 14.10 -10.05 11.49
C PHE A 223 15.37 -10.90 11.58
N VAL A 224 16.13 -10.96 10.49
CA VAL A 224 17.39 -11.71 10.44
C VAL A 224 18.51 -10.87 11.05
N HIS A 225 19.38 -11.49 11.83
CA HIS A 225 20.62 -10.89 12.32
C HIS A 225 21.78 -11.61 11.63
N ALA A 226 22.64 -10.86 10.96
CA ALA A 226 23.77 -11.41 10.22
C ALA A 226 24.88 -10.36 10.13
N ASP A 227 26.13 -10.79 10.16
CA ASP A 227 27.26 -9.90 9.92
C ASP A 227 27.41 -9.66 8.41
N ILE A 228 26.87 -8.53 7.96
CA ILE A 228 27.01 -8.06 6.59
C ILE A 228 27.90 -6.84 6.66
N GLY A 229 29.09 -6.91 6.08
CA GLY A 229 30.00 -5.76 6.02
C GLY A 229 29.30 -4.53 5.41
N ASP A 230 29.84 -3.34 5.71
CA ASP A 230 29.32 -2.08 5.17
C ASP A 230 29.41 -2.08 3.64
N SER A 231 28.34 -2.53 2.98
CA SER A 231 28.22 -2.42 1.54
C SER A 231 27.92 -0.97 1.20
N GLU A 232 28.71 -0.38 0.31
CA GLU A 232 28.42 0.94 -0.23
C GLU A 232 27.00 0.96 -0.81
N HIS A 233 26.18 1.86 -0.28
CA HIS A 233 24.82 2.02 -0.71
C HIS A 233 24.84 2.81 -2.02
N GLY A 234 24.69 2.12 -3.15
CA GLY A 234 24.49 2.79 -4.43
C GLY A 234 23.22 3.63 -4.41
N SER A 235 23.33 4.95 -4.62
CA SER A 235 22.15 5.80 -4.86
C SER A 235 21.50 5.34 -6.17
N MET A 236 20.28 4.80 -6.06
CA MET A 236 19.49 4.41 -7.23
C MET A 236 18.70 5.60 -7.76
N THR A 237 18.48 5.61 -9.07
CA THR A 237 17.65 6.58 -9.77
C THR A 237 16.65 5.84 -10.65
N ALA A 238 15.65 6.55 -11.16
CA ALA A 238 14.68 5.99 -12.09
C ALA A 238 15.35 5.35 -13.32
N ALA A 239 16.49 5.88 -13.77
CA ALA A 239 17.23 5.38 -14.93
C ALA A 239 18.14 4.18 -14.63
N THR A 240 18.29 3.77 -13.36
CA THR A 240 19.16 2.66 -12.99
C THR A 240 18.64 1.35 -13.60
N PRO A 241 19.43 0.65 -14.45
CA PRO A 241 18.99 -0.60 -15.08
C PRO A 241 18.78 -1.72 -14.06
N LEU A 242 17.72 -2.51 -14.21
CA LEU A 242 17.49 -3.68 -13.34
C LEU A 242 18.60 -4.72 -13.48
N ARG A 243 19.14 -4.87 -14.70
CA ARG A 243 20.24 -5.81 -15.01
C ARG A 243 21.48 -5.59 -14.14
N SER A 244 21.78 -4.34 -13.73
CA SER A 244 22.92 -4.05 -12.86
C SER A 244 22.64 -4.28 -11.37
N LEU A 245 21.38 -4.48 -10.99
CA LEU A 245 20.94 -4.59 -9.60
C LEU A 245 20.59 -6.03 -9.21
N LEU A 246 20.24 -6.88 -10.18
CA LEU A 246 19.86 -8.26 -9.93
C LEU A 246 21.10 -9.14 -9.70
N THR A 247 21.09 -9.87 -8.59
CA THR A 247 22.15 -10.83 -8.25
C THR A 247 22.19 -11.96 -9.29
N SER A 248 23.40 -12.40 -9.65
CA SER A 248 23.60 -13.56 -10.54
C SER A 248 22.89 -14.81 -9.98
N GLN A 249 22.00 -15.38 -10.78
CA GLN A 249 21.27 -16.62 -10.50
C GLN A 249 21.13 -17.45 -11.77
N GLU A 250 20.84 -18.73 -11.62
CA GLU A 250 20.43 -19.60 -12.71
C GLU A 250 19.20 -19.00 -13.41
N ASP A 251 19.15 -19.04 -14.73
CA ASP A 251 18.13 -18.41 -15.59
C ASP A 251 18.07 -16.86 -15.59
N LEU A 252 19.01 -16.14 -14.97
CA LEU A 252 18.96 -14.66 -14.96
C LEU A 252 18.88 -14.08 -16.39
N GLY A 253 19.62 -14.62 -17.36
CA GLY A 253 19.55 -14.15 -18.75
C GLY A 253 18.16 -14.31 -19.38
N VAL A 254 17.49 -15.44 -19.13
CA VAL A 254 16.13 -15.69 -19.64
C VAL A 254 15.11 -14.80 -18.92
N PHE A 255 15.29 -14.61 -17.62
CA PHE A 255 14.45 -13.72 -16.83
C PHE A 255 14.58 -12.26 -17.28
N LEU A 256 15.80 -11.79 -17.61
CA LEU A 256 16.02 -10.46 -18.14
C LEU A 256 15.29 -10.27 -19.48
N ASN A 257 15.36 -11.23 -20.40
CA ASN A 257 14.59 -11.17 -21.65
C ASN A 257 13.08 -11.10 -21.38
N HIS A 258 12.58 -11.85 -20.39
CA HIS A 258 11.17 -11.75 -19.98
C HIS A 258 10.80 -10.37 -19.42
N LEU A 259 11.69 -9.72 -18.66
CA LEU A 259 11.48 -8.34 -18.22
C LEU A 259 11.47 -7.37 -19.41
N GLU A 260 12.29 -7.60 -20.42
CA GLU A 260 12.30 -6.81 -21.65
C GLU A 260 10.97 -6.95 -22.42
N ASP A 261 10.40 -8.16 -22.50
CA ASP A 261 9.06 -8.41 -23.08
C ASP A 261 7.94 -7.70 -22.32
N LEU A 262 8.13 -7.48 -21.01
CA LEU A 262 7.21 -6.74 -20.14
C LEU A 262 7.48 -5.23 -20.12
N GLU A 263 8.46 -4.75 -20.89
CA GLU A 263 8.92 -3.36 -20.90
C GLU A 263 9.42 -2.85 -19.53
N LEU A 264 10.01 -3.74 -18.72
CA LEU A 264 10.57 -3.44 -17.40
C LEU A 264 12.10 -3.42 -17.43
N TYR A 265 12.68 -2.28 -17.80
CA TYR A 265 14.14 -2.16 -17.97
C TYR A 265 14.84 -1.55 -16.75
N THR A 266 14.16 -0.64 -16.06
CA THR A 266 14.75 0.22 -15.03
C THR A 266 13.99 0.17 -13.71
N VAL A 267 14.62 0.69 -12.64
CA VAL A 267 13.95 0.94 -11.35
C VAL A 267 12.71 1.81 -11.54
N GLY A 268 12.78 2.81 -12.42
CA GLY A 268 11.66 3.70 -12.71
C GLY A 268 10.44 2.97 -13.29
N ASP A 269 10.66 1.99 -14.15
CA ASP A 269 9.58 1.17 -14.74
C ASP A 269 8.89 0.33 -13.66
N VAL A 270 9.67 -0.25 -12.75
CA VAL A 270 9.17 -1.00 -11.61
C VAL A 270 8.40 -0.10 -10.62
N GLN A 271 8.87 1.14 -10.40
CA GLN A 271 8.18 2.11 -9.55
C GLN A 271 6.85 2.61 -10.16
N ARG A 272 6.70 2.56 -11.48
CA ARG A 272 5.42 2.88 -12.15
C ARG A 272 4.35 1.83 -11.90
N LEU A 273 4.72 0.58 -11.61
CA LEU A 273 3.77 -0.50 -11.36
C LEU A 273 3.02 -0.30 -10.06
N SER A 274 1.70 -0.47 -10.12
CA SER A 274 0.88 -0.65 -8.93
C SER A 274 1.14 -1.98 -8.26
N THR A 275 0.78 -2.10 -6.98
CA THR A 275 0.92 -3.35 -6.21
C THR A 275 0.28 -4.52 -6.94
N ARG A 276 -0.91 -4.32 -7.50
CA ARG A 276 -1.65 -5.35 -8.25
C ARG A 276 -1.03 -5.69 -9.59
N ALA A 277 -0.58 -4.70 -10.35
CA ALA A 277 0.09 -4.96 -11.63
C ALA A 277 1.34 -5.81 -11.39
N PHE A 278 2.14 -5.44 -10.39
CA PHE A 278 3.29 -6.23 -9.97
C PHE A 278 2.89 -7.63 -9.50
N ASP A 279 1.93 -7.74 -8.58
CA ASP A 279 1.48 -9.02 -8.05
C ASP A 279 0.90 -9.94 -9.14
N ALA A 280 0.18 -9.39 -10.13
CA ALA A 280 -0.35 -10.13 -11.26
C ALA A 280 0.78 -10.67 -12.14
N ILE A 281 1.78 -9.85 -12.44
CA ILE A 281 2.98 -10.27 -13.18
C ILE A 281 3.70 -11.40 -12.41
N VAL A 282 3.97 -11.19 -11.12
CA VAL A 282 4.61 -12.17 -10.25
C VAL A 282 3.82 -13.47 -10.21
N ASN A 283 2.49 -13.42 -10.10
CA ASN A 283 1.62 -14.60 -10.06
C ASN A 283 1.55 -15.36 -11.39
N SER A 284 1.58 -14.64 -12.51
CA SER A 284 1.62 -15.24 -13.85
C SER A 284 2.99 -15.81 -14.23
N SER A 285 4.04 -15.42 -13.50
CA SER A 285 5.41 -15.86 -13.76
C SER A 285 5.66 -17.30 -13.27
N PRO A 286 6.49 -18.07 -13.99
CA PRO A 286 7.00 -19.37 -13.54
C PRO A 286 7.56 -19.34 -12.11
N VAL A 287 7.31 -20.42 -11.35
CA VAL A 287 7.73 -20.56 -9.94
C VAL A 287 9.24 -20.36 -9.76
N LYS A 288 10.04 -20.81 -10.73
CA LYS A 288 11.50 -20.65 -10.72
C LYS A 288 11.97 -19.19 -10.64
N TRP A 289 11.16 -18.23 -11.09
CA TRP A 289 11.50 -16.80 -11.06
C TRP A 289 11.01 -16.06 -9.82
N LYS A 290 10.29 -16.73 -8.89
CA LYS A 290 9.76 -16.07 -7.69
C LYS A 290 10.85 -15.38 -6.88
N ARG A 291 12.02 -15.99 -6.75
CA ARG A 291 13.17 -15.39 -6.05
C ARG A 291 13.66 -14.11 -6.73
N LEU A 292 13.76 -14.09 -8.05
CA LEU A 292 14.16 -12.90 -8.81
C LEU A 292 13.12 -11.77 -8.67
N TRP A 293 11.82 -12.13 -8.62
CA TRP A 293 10.77 -11.17 -8.31
C TRP A 293 10.84 -10.62 -6.87
N LEU A 294 11.24 -11.43 -5.89
CA LEU A 294 11.53 -10.94 -4.53
C LEU A 294 12.68 -9.93 -4.52
N ASN A 295 13.72 -10.14 -5.33
CA ASN A 295 14.79 -9.14 -5.51
C ASN A 295 14.22 -7.84 -6.08
N ILE A 296 13.38 -7.90 -7.12
CA ILE A 296 12.78 -6.68 -7.71
C ILE A 296 11.86 -5.96 -6.72
N SER A 297 11.14 -6.71 -5.87
CA SER A 297 10.18 -6.14 -4.91
C SER A 297 10.82 -5.15 -3.94
N ILE A 298 12.12 -5.28 -3.64
CA ILE A 298 12.82 -4.35 -2.73
C ILE A 298 12.84 -2.94 -3.27
N PHE A 299 12.90 -2.76 -4.59
CA PHE A 299 12.92 -1.45 -5.23
C PHE A 299 11.56 -0.75 -5.12
N ARG A 300 10.50 -1.51 -4.81
CA ARG A 300 9.14 -1.00 -4.60
C ARG A 300 8.81 -0.76 -3.14
N ASP A 301 9.62 -1.30 -2.22
CA ASP A 301 9.40 -1.09 -0.80
C ASP A 301 9.57 0.38 -0.45
N ILE A 302 8.62 0.94 0.30
CA ILE A 302 8.70 2.33 0.74
C ILE A 302 8.65 2.34 2.26
N GLN A 303 9.70 2.87 2.87
CA GLN A 303 9.78 3.01 4.31
C GLN A 303 9.30 4.41 4.72
N PRO A 304 8.36 4.55 5.69
CA PRO A 304 7.89 5.87 6.15
C PRO A 304 9.01 6.79 6.63
N LYS A 305 10.12 6.24 7.12
CA LYS A 305 11.26 7.03 7.60
C LYS A 305 12.29 7.38 6.52
N ALA A 306 12.10 6.92 5.29
CA ALA A 306 13.02 7.22 4.20
C ALA A 306 12.97 8.72 3.86
N ALA A 307 14.14 9.29 3.57
CA ALA A 307 14.24 10.65 3.06
C ALA A 307 13.46 10.77 1.74
N LEU A 308 12.55 11.73 1.66
CA LEU A 308 11.61 11.80 0.54
C LEU A 308 12.34 12.10 -0.77
N GLU A 309 13.31 13.01 -0.75
CA GLU A 309 14.17 13.32 -1.90
C GLU A 309 14.84 12.08 -2.50
N SER A 310 15.46 11.25 -1.66
CA SER A 310 16.16 10.03 -2.12
C SER A 310 15.23 8.99 -2.73
N LEU A 311 13.96 8.99 -2.32
CA LEU A 311 12.94 8.12 -2.90
C LEU A 311 12.39 8.68 -4.21
N LEU A 312 12.13 9.99 -4.26
CA LEU A 312 11.51 10.65 -5.41
C LEU A 312 12.34 10.50 -6.68
N ILE A 313 13.67 10.54 -6.59
CA ILE A 313 14.58 10.32 -7.72
C ILE A 313 14.46 8.91 -8.35
N THR A 314 13.81 7.97 -7.68
CA THR A 314 13.52 6.62 -8.23
C THR A 314 12.27 6.63 -9.13
N PHE A 315 11.48 7.70 -9.12
CA PHE A 315 10.31 7.86 -9.98
C PHE A 315 10.69 8.54 -11.31
N PRO A 316 10.18 8.07 -12.45
CA PRO A 316 10.45 8.66 -13.75
C PRO A 316 10.05 10.14 -13.82
N GLY A 317 10.89 10.97 -14.46
CA GLY A 317 10.68 12.40 -14.62
C GLY A 317 11.24 13.27 -13.48
N VAL A 318 11.54 12.69 -12.31
CA VAL A 318 12.16 13.44 -11.20
C VAL A 318 13.67 13.48 -11.38
N ARG A 319 14.24 14.70 -11.42
CA ARG A 319 15.68 14.94 -11.57
C ARG A 319 16.26 15.55 -10.30
N LYS A 320 17.56 15.34 -10.07
CA LYS A 320 18.32 16.04 -9.00
C LYS A 320 18.68 17.47 -9.45
N PRO A 321 18.69 18.46 -8.54
CA PRO A 321 18.24 18.38 -7.14
C PRO A 321 16.71 18.37 -7.04
N VAL A 322 16.15 17.70 -6.03
CA VAL A 322 14.70 17.70 -5.81
C VAL A 322 14.34 18.85 -4.88
N SER A 323 13.69 19.88 -5.40
CA SER A 323 13.21 21.00 -4.58
C SER A 323 11.98 20.58 -3.78
N LEU A 324 12.14 20.43 -2.46
CA LEU A 324 11.06 20.11 -1.54
C LEU A 324 10.88 21.24 -0.50
N PRO A 325 9.62 21.59 -0.15
CA PRO A 325 9.35 22.47 0.98
C PRO A 325 9.90 21.88 2.29
N PRO A 326 10.26 22.72 3.28
CA PRO A 326 10.78 22.25 4.58
C PRO A 326 9.85 21.30 5.33
N SER A 327 8.53 21.33 5.05
CA SER A 327 7.54 20.41 5.62
C SER A 327 7.62 18.98 5.06
N LEU A 328 8.26 18.78 3.90
CA LEU A 328 8.37 17.50 3.20
C LEU A 328 9.80 16.92 3.28
N THR A 329 10.16 16.39 4.46
CA THR A 329 11.50 15.82 4.69
C THR A 329 11.55 14.31 4.41
N ASN A 330 10.50 13.57 4.77
CA ASN A 330 10.47 12.11 4.68
C ASN A 330 9.09 11.63 4.25
N VAL A 331 8.99 10.33 3.92
CA VAL A 331 7.72 9.74 3.48
C VAL A 331 6.62 9.93 4.54
N LEU A 332 6.93 9.80 5.83
CA LEU A 332 5.95 9.98 6.90
C LEU A 332 5.40 11.41 6.93
N SER A 333 6.22 12.44 6.70
CA SER A 333 5.72 13.82 6.64
C SER A 333 4.81 14.04 5.44
N LEU A 334 5.10 13.39 4.30
CA LEU A 334 4.18 13.35 3.16
C LEU A 334 2.87 12.63 3.50
N LEU A 335 2.92 11.49 4.21
CA LEU A 335 1.72 10.70 4.55
C LEU A 335 0.83 11.38 5.59
N SER A 336 1.43 12.08 6.55
CA SER A 336 0.71 12.80 7.61
C SER A 336 0.00 14.05 7.11
N MET A 337 0.36 14.55 5.92
CA MET A 337 -0.21 15.78 5.35
C MET A 337 -1.62 15.55 4.80
N SER A 338 -2.54 16.47 5.07
CA SER A 338 -3.88 16.41 4.47
C SER A 338 -3.82 16.65 2.96
N SER A 339 -4.85 16.21 2.23
CA SER A 339 -4.91 16.48 0.78
C SER A 339 -4.91 17.98 0.48
N LYS A 340 -5.60 18.79 1.31
CA LYS A 340 -5.66 20.25 1.12
C LYS A 340 -4.28 20.90 1.24
N GLU A 341 -3.52 20.53 2.27
CA GLU A 341 -2.16 21.04 2.47
C GLU A 341 -1.23 20.58 1.36
N PHE A 342 -1.33 19.31 0.94
CA PHE A 342 -0.51 18.75 -0.12
C PHE A 342 -0.69 19.47 -1.46
N TYR A 343 -1.93 19.70 -1.89
CA TYR A 343 -2.21 20.41 -3.14
C TYR A 343 -1.98 21.93 -3.07
N ALA A 344 -1.75 22.48 -1.88
CA ALA A 344 -1.34 23.88 -1.71
C ALA A 344 0.17 24.08 -1.88
N LEU A 345 0.96 22.99 -1.90
CA LEU A 345 2.41 23.08 -2.09
C LEU A 345 2.74 23.40 -3.55
N SER A 346 3.69 24.31 -3.75
CA SER A 346 4.28 24.57 -5.06
C SER A 346 5.37 23.53 -5.34
N LEU A 347 4.97 22.38 -5.91
CA LEU A 347 5.86 21.29 -6.29
C LEU A 347 5.99 21.21 -7.82
N ASN A 348 7.15 20.76 -8.30
CA ASN A 348 7.27 20.33 -9.69
C ASN A 348 6.27 19.20 -9.98
N ILE A 349 5.68 19.20 -11.17
CA ILE A 349 4.62 18.25 -11.52
C ILE A 349 5.04 16.77 -11.40
N HIS A 350 6.27 16.42 -11.80
CA HIS A 350 6.76 15.04 -11.67
C HIS A 350 6.99 14.66 -10.21
N VAL A 351 7.40 15.63 -9.38
CA VAL A 351 7.55 15.46 -7.93
C VAL A 351 6.18 15.27 -7.27
N GLN A 352 5.19 16.08 -7.65
CA GLN A 352 3.82 15.96 -7.14
C GLN A 352 3.21 14.61 -7.52
N ALA A 353 3.30 14.19 -8.78
CA ALA A 353 2.79 12.90 -9.25
C ALA A 353 3.50 11.70 -8.56
N ALA A 354 4.81 11.81 -8.32
CA ALA A 354 5.54 10.78 -7.56
C ALA A 354 5.08 10.74 -6.09
N CYS A 355 4.88 11.89 -5.45
CA CYS A 355 4.31 11.98 -4.10
C CYS A 355 2.92 11.36 -4.02
N GLU A 356 2.04 11.57 -5.01
CA GLU A 356 0.72 10.94 -5.06
C GLU A 356 0.82 9.41 -5.17
N LYS A 357 1.70 8.91 -6.03
CA LYS A 357 1.97 7.46 -6.13
C LYS A 357 2.48 6.88 -4.81
N ILE A 358 3.34 7.60 -4.10
CA ILE A 358 3.80 7.20 -2.77
C ILE A 358 2.61 7.15 -1.82
N ARG A 359 1.82 8.23 -1.70
CA ARG A 359 0.64 8.29 -0.83
C ARG A 359 -0.34 7.15 -1.13
N ALA A 360 -0.63 6.89 -2.40
CA ALA A 360 -1.53 5.82 -2.82
C ALA A 360 -1.10 4.42 -2.35
N ARG A 361 0.20 4.16 -2.13
CA ARG A 361 0.68 2.87 -1.59
C ARG A 361 0.41 2.70 -0.09
N PHE A 362 0.17 3.78 0.65
CA PHE A 362 -0.08 3.76 2.11
C PHE A 362 -1.51 4.09 2.50
N ILE A 363 -2.28 4.72 1.61
CA ILE A 363 -3.70 4.97 1.85
C ILE A 363 -4.38 3.61 1.97
N SER A 364 -4.81 3.25 3.19
CA SER A 364 -5.67 2.10 3.39
C SER A 364 -6.91 2.28 2.51
N ASN A 365 -7.40 1.17 1.94
CA ASN A 365 -8.61 1.09 1.09
C ASN A 365 -9.91 1.58 1.76
N ARG A 366 -9.87 2.46 2.77
CA ARG A 366 -11.03 2.98 3.53
C ARG A 366 -11.40 4.42 3.20
N GLU A 367 -10.57 5.17 2.48
CA GLU A 367 -10.92 6.52 2.01
C GLU A 367 -11.20 6.51 0.49
N TYR A 368 -12.28 5.83 0.10
CA TYR A 368 -12.85 6.07 -1.22
C TYR A 368 -13.49 7.45 -1.22
N ARG A 369 -13.11 8.27 -2.21
CA ARG A 369 -13.69 9.60 -2.33
C ARG A 369 -15.10 9.43 -2.90
N THR A 370 -16.09 9.91 -2.17
CA THR A 370 -17.49 9.90 -2.60
C THR A 370 -18.04 11.31 -2.77
N ILE A 371 -19.01 11.45 -3.66
CA ILE A 371 -19.85 12.63 -3.81
C ILE A 371 -21.28 12.20 -3.53
N GLU A 372 -21.91 12.77 -2.51
CA GLU A 372 -23.33 12.55 -2.23
C GLU A 372 -24.17 13.38 -3.22
N LEU A 373 -24.77 12.72 -4.21
CA LEU A 373 -25.57 13.37 -5.25
C LEU A 373 -26.77 14.14 -4.67
N ARG A 374 -27.24 13.77 -3.48
CA ARG A 374 -28.33 14.47 -2.77
C ARG A 374 -27.91 15.80 -2.15
N ARG A 375 -26.62 15.97 -1.82
CA ARG A 375 -26.06 17.21 -1.26
C ARG A 375 -25.61 18.18 -2.34
N GLU A 376 -25.47 17.69 -3.57
CA GLU A 376 -25.15 18.53 -4.72
C GLU A 376 -26.29 19.51 -5.03
N GLY A 377 -25.92 20.76 -5.36
CA GLY A 377 -26.90 21.78 -5.75
C GLY A 377 -27.64 21.41 -7.04
N ARG A 378 -28.83 21.98 -7.24
CA ARG A 378 -29.68 21.72 -8.43
C ARG A 378 -29.02 22.07 -9.77
N HIS A 379 -27.99 22.93 -9.74
CA HIS A 379 -27.24 23.42 -10.90
C HIS A 379 -25.78 22.92 -10.90
N SER A 380 -25.47 21.85 -10.16
CA SER A 380 -24.14 21.29 -10.14
C SER A 380 -23.85 20.48 -11.41
N PHE A 381 -22.57 20.39 -11.75
CA PHE A 381 -22.11 19.58 -12.86
C PHE A 381 -22.59 18.11 -12.75
N PHE A 382 -22.54 17.54 -11.55
CA PHE A 382 -22.93 16.15 -11.31
C PHE A 382 -24.44 15.94 -11.40
N THR A 383 -25.25 16.91 -10.97
CA THR A 383 -26.72 16.85 -11.15
C THR A 383 -27.13 17.01 -12.61
N HIS A 384 -26.32 17.68 -13.45
CA HIS A 384 -26.53 17.76 -14.90
C HIS A 384 -26.12 16.49 -15.66
N VAL A 385 -24.94 15.93 -15.37
CA VAL A 385 -24.39 14.76 -16.10
C VAL A 385 -25.14 13.47 -15.76
N THR A 386 -25.62 13.33 -14.53
CA THR A 386 -26.24 12.09 -14.05
C THR A 386 -27.50 11.70 -14.84
N PRO A 387 -28.50 12.57 -15.07
CA PRO A 387 -29.64 12.24 -15.92
C PRO A 387 -29.25 11.83 -17.35
N ILE A 388 -28.17 12.39 -17.91
CA ILE A 388 -27.72 12.09 -19.27
C ILE A 388 -27.27 10.62 -19.34
N ILE A 389 -26.35 10.21 -18.48
CA ILE A 389 -25.83 8.83 -18.49
C ILE A 389 -26.91 7.80 -18.12
N LEU A 390 -27.78 8.11 -17.15
CA LEU A 390 -28.85 7.20 -16.72
C LEU A 390 -29.91 6.99 -17.81
N ASN A 391 -30.24 8.03 -18.59
CA ASN A 391 -31.29 7.96 -19.61
C ASN A 391 -30.77 7.52 -20.98
N PHE A 392 -29.49 7.72 -21.31
CA PHE A 392 -28.94 7.45 -22.64
C PHE A 392 -29.26 6.03 -23.14
N ARG A 393 -29.13 5.03 -22.26
CA ARG A 393 -29.39 3.63 -22.62
C ARG A 393 -30.84 3.32 -23.01
N LYS A 394 -31.82 4.06 -22.49
CA LYS A 394 -33.26 3.78 -22.73
C LYS A 394 -33.62 3.92 -24.21
N THR A 395 -32.92 4.79 -24.91
CA THR A 395 -33.18 5.11 -26.33
C THR A 395 -32.05 4.68 -27.25
N ASN A 396 -30.84 4.42 -26.72
CA ASN A 396 -29.65 4.17 -27.53
C ASN A 396 -29.03 2.77 -27.34
N ALA A 397 -29.59 1.88 -26.50
CA ALA A 397 -29.12 0.50 -26.36
C ALA A 397 -30.12 -0.48 -26.97
N HIS A 398 -29.78 -1.08 -28.11
CA HIS A 398 -30.63 -2.06 -28.77
C HIS A 398 -30.32 -3.49 -28.28
N CYS A 399 -31.35 -4.33 -28.05
CA CYS A 399 -31.18 -5.69 -27.54
C CYS A 399 -30.37 -6.60 -28.49
N SER A 400 -30.44 -6.36 -29.80
CA SER A 400 -29.66 -7.12 -30.81
C SER A 400 -28.14 -6.95 -30.70
N TRP A 401 -27.67 -5.97 -29.91
CA TRP A 401 -26.25 -5.76 -29.63
C TRP A 401 -25.71 -6.72 -28.58
N ARG A 402 -26.54 -7.63 -28.06
CA ARG A 402 -26.16 -8.72 -27.17
C ARG A 402 -26.52 -10.06 -27.80
N LYS A 403 -25.80 -10.42 -28.88
CA LYS A 403 -26.16 -11.56 -29.76
C LYS A 403 -26.31 -12.90 -29.03
N LYS A 404 -25.50 -13.17 -28.00
CA LYS A 404 -25.52 -14.47 -27.30
C LYS A 404 -26.46 -14.49 -26.09
N ASP A 405 -26.67 -13.35 -25.45
CA ASP A 405 -27.48 -13.25 -24.23
C ASP A 405 -28.15 -11.87 -24.13
N PRO A 406 -29.43 -11.74 -24.52
CA PRO A 406 -30.17 -10.48 -24.47
C PRO A 406 -30.24 -9.83 -23.08
N ASN A 407 -30.02 -10.62 -22.02
CA ASN A 407 -30.13 -10.22 -20.62
C ASN A 407 -28.80 -9.70 -20.04
N ARG A 408 -27.71 -9.72 -20.82
CA ARG A 408 -26.42 -9.21 -20.35
C ARG A 408 -26.48 -7.73 -19.96
N PRO A 409 -25.59 -7.30 -19.03
CA PRO A 409 -25.56 -5.94 -18.58
C PRO A 409 -25.39 -4.91 -19.71
N VAL A 410 -26.14 -3.80 -19.63
CA VAL A 410 -25.84 -2.58 -20.40
C VAL A 410 -24.88 -1.75 -19.54
N VAL A 411 -23.68 -1.50 -20.03
CA VAL A 411 -22.76 -0.51 -19.45
C VAL A 411 -22.81 0.73 -20.34
N THR A 412 -22.97 1.89 -19.71
CA THR A 412 -22.95 3.21 -20.35
C THR A 412 -21.75 3.98 -19.83
N SER A 413 -21.00 4.59 -20.73
CA SER A 413 -19.90 5.48 -20.39
C SER A 413 -20.14 6.86 -20.98
N LEU A 414 -19.90 7.89 -20.18
CA LEU A 414 -19.90 9.29 -20.60
C LEU A 414 -18.49 9.84 -20.39
N ILE A 415 -17.87 10.32 -21.46
CA ILE A 415 -16.55 10.95 -21.42
C ILE A 415 -16.74 12.43 -21.69
N THR A 416 -16.23 13.26 -20.80
CA THR A 416 -16.20 14.70 -21.01
C THR A 416 -14.87 15.13 -21.61
N TYR A 417 -14.92 16.21 -22.36
CA TYR A 417 -13.77 16.81 -23.01
C TYR A 417 -13.91 18.32 -23.10
N VAL A 418 -12.79 18.98 -23.38
CA VAL A 418 -12.73 20.42 -23.67
C VAL A 418 -12.40 20.64 -25.14
N ASP A 419 -12.83 21.77 -25.69
CA ASP A 419 -12.42 22.14 -27.05
C ASP A 419 -10.93 22.56 -27.03
N PRO A 420 -10.05 21.87 -27.78
CA PRO A 420 -8.61 22.18 -27.77
C PRO A 420 -8.30 23.60 -28.24
N ASN A 421 -9.15 24.21 -29.08
CA ASN A 421 -8.93 25.56 -29.58
C ASN A 421 -9.27 26.66 -28.55
N THR A 422 -10.05 26.31 -27.52
CA THR A 422 -10.50 27.27 -26.49
C THR A 422 -9.93 26.97 -25.11
N CYS A 423 -9.33 25.79 -24.92
CA CYS A 423 -8.69 25.43 -23.67
C CYS A 423 -7.36 26.17 -23.50
N ARG A 424 -7.20 26.85 -22.37
CA ARG A 424 -5.98 27.62 -22.04
C ARG A 424 -5.11 26.94 -20.97
N CYS A 425 -5.39 25.69 -20.63
CA CYS A 425 -4.71 24.97 -19.54
C CYS A 425 -3.41 24.26 -20.02
N HIS A 426 -2.58 24.93 -20.84
CA HIS A 426 -1.35 24.33 -21.38
C HIS A 426 -0.14 24.52 -20.44
N VAL A 427 0.76 23.53 -20.44
CA VAL A 427 1.97 23.52 -19.60
C VAL A 427 3.12 24.34 -20.20
N ASN A 428 3.06 24.71 -21.48
CA ASN A 428 4.22 25.22 -22.25
C ASN A 428 4.19 26.68 -22.70
N ASP A 429 3.26 27.52 -22.25
CA ASP A 429 3.40 28.97 -22.43
C ASP A 429 4.31 29.51 -21.31
N GLY A 430 5.59 29.65 -21.64
CA GLY A 430 6.60 30.24 -20.76
C GLY A 430 6.29 31.71 -20.42
N GLU A 431 6.83 32.12 -19.26
CA GLU A 431 6.89 33.47 -18.71
C GLU A 431 5.74 33.93 -17.77
N ASN A 432 6.04 33.90 -16.47
CA ASN A 432 5.67 34.88 -15.45
C ASN A 432 4.29 35.59 -15.56
N VAL A 433 3.21 34.99 -15.04
CA VAL A 433 2.20 35.72 -14.23
C VAL A 433 1.43 34.72 -13.32
N TRP A 434 1.96 34.40 -12.14
CA TRP A 434 1.09 34.27 -10.96
C TRP A 434 1.27 35.54 -10.13
N GLN A 435 0.96 36.70 -10.74
CA GLN A 435 0.49 37.81 -9.94
C GLN A 435 -0.79 37.33 -9.27
N THR A 436 -0.67 37.19 -7.96
CA THR A 436 -1.72 37.42 -6.98
C THR A 436 -2.57 38.62 -7.38
N SER A 437 -3.60 38.38 -8.19
CA SER A 437 -4.83 39.14 -8.04
C SER A 437 -5.63 38.43 -6.95
N PRO A 438 -5.97 39.11 -5.85
CA PRO A 438 -6.89 38.53 -4.88
C PRO A 438 -8.16 38.17 -5.63
N LEU A 439 -8.62 36.93 -5.48
CA LEU A 439 -9.99 36.58 -5.85
C LEU A 439 -10.88 37.65 -5.21
N PRO A 440 -11.73 38.36 -5.98
CA PRO A 440 -12.81 39.08 -5.34
C PRO A 440 -13.58 38.01 -4.58
N VAL A 441 -13.78 38.22 -3.28
CA VAL A 441 -14.88 37.61 -2.55
C VAL A 441 -16.13 37.98 -3.34
N ARG A 442 -16.53 37.10 -4.27
CA ARG A 442 -17.78 37.24 -4.97
C ARG A 442 -18.83 36.69 -4.03
N ASP A 443 -19.64 37.62 -3.56
CA ASP A 443 -20.90 37.35 -2.90
C ASP A 443 -21.62 36.19 -3.60
N ALA A 444 -22.15 35.31 -2.77
CA ALA A 444 -23.13 34.33 -3.16
C ALA A 444 -24.32 35.07 -3.76
N ASP A 445 -24.51 35.00 -5.09
CA ASP A 445 -25.80 35.04 -5.80
C ASP A 445 -25.61 35.31 -7.30
N VAL A 446 -25.03 34.36 -8.05
CA VAL A 446 -25.43 34.11 -9.46
C VAL A 446 -25.20 32.63 -9.75
N ALA A 447 -26.28 31.86 -9.84
CA ALA A 447 -26.26 30.48 -10.32
C ALA A 447 -26.07 30.47 -11.85
N GLU A 448 -24.83 30.57 -12.33
CA GLU A 448 -24.48 30.11 -13.67
C GLU A 448 -24.30 28.58 -13.63
N ASP A 449 -25.00 27.85 -14.50
CA ASP A 449 -24.89 26.39 -14.63
C ASP A 449 -23.41 25.98 -14.75
N LEU A 450 -22.88 25.33 -13.70
CA LEU A 450 -21.48 24.92 -13.66
C LEU A 450 -21.20 23.89 -14.75
N LYS A 451 -20.50 24.30 -15.81
CA LYS A 451 -20.11 23.43 -16.94
C LYS A 451 -18.93 22.49 -16.64
N PHE A 452 -18.44 22.45 -15.40
CA PHE A 452 -17.32 21.61 -14.95
C PHE A 452 -17.39 21.36 -13.42
N PRO A 453 -16.72 20.32 -12.89
CA PRO A 453 -16.67 20.05 -11.44
C PRO A 453 -15.96 21.16 -10.64
N GLN A 454 -16.48 21.52 -9.44
CA GLN A 454 -15.92 22.58 -8.59
C GLN A 454 -14.44 22.38 -8.16
N ARG A 455 -13.93 21.15 -8.17
CA ARG A 455 -12.54 20.81 -7.79
C ARG A 455 -11.74 20.21 -8.96
N SER A 456 -12.14 20.52 -10.19
CA SER A 456 -11.40 20.14 -11.38
C SER A 456 -10.15 21.00 -11.54
N TRP A 457 -9.03 20.40 -11.97
CA TRP A 457 -7.81 21.13 -12.33
C TRP A 457 -7.98 21.99 -13.59
N CYS A 458 -9.02 21.73 -14.39
CA CYS A 458 -9.33 22.49 -15.60
C CYS A 458 -10.72 23.15 -15.48
N SER A 459 -10.78 24.47 -15.59
CA SER A 459 -12.02 25.27 -15.51
C SER A 459 -12.65 25.57 -16.88
N CYS A 460 -12.21 24.92 -17.95
CA CYS A 460 -12.80 25.11 -19.28
C CYS A 460 -14.18 24.43 -19.40
N PRO A 461 -15.12 24.96 -20.19
CA PRO A 461 -16.42 24.32 -20.41
C PRO A 461 -16.31 22.89 -20.93
N ARG A 462 -17.10 21.97 -20.37
CA ARG A 462 -17.13 20.56 -20.82
C ARG A 462 -18.15 20.35 -21.93
N SER A 463 -17.71 19.65 -22.97
CA SER A 463 -18.56 18.89 -23.88
C SER A 463 -18.49 17.41 -23.51
N TYR A 464 -19.37 16.57 -24.07
CA TYR A 464 -19.39 15.15 -23.74
C TYR A 464 -19.70 14.25 -24.94
N VAL A 465 -19.22 13.02 -24.84
CA VAL A 465 -19.63 11.89 -25.68
C VAL A 465 -20.16 10.78 -24.78
N VAL A 466 -21.24 10.13 -25.22
CA VAL A 466 -21.85 8.99 -24.52
C VAL A 466 -21.89 7.79 -25.46
N ALA A 467 -21.59 6.62 -24.92
CA ALA A 467 -21.67 5.36 -25.63
C ALA A 467 -22.04 4.21 -24.68
N VAL A 468 -22.50 3.10 -25.27
CA VAL A 468 -22.81 1.85 -24.57
C VAL A 468 -21.92 0.73 -25.07
N ASN A 469 -21.81 -0.36 -24.31
CA ASN A 469 -21.13 -1.58 -24.76
C ASN A 469 -21.94 -2.31 -25.84
N TYR A 470 -21.27 -3.04 -26.72
CA TYR A 470 -21.91 -3.99 -27.64
C TYR A 470 -21.10 -5.28 -27.77
N GLU A 471 -21.78 -6.34 -28.15
CA GLU A 471 -21.20 -7.67 -28.35
C GLU A 471 -21.37 -8.15 -29.78
N LEU A 472 -20.30 -8.72 -30.32
CA LEU A 472 -20.33 -9.42 -31.60
C LEU A 472 -20.35 -10.94 -31.37
N SER A 473 -20.52 -11.70 -32.45
CA SER A 473 -20.55 -13.16 -32.41
C SER A 473 -19.25 -13.77 -31.85
N THR A 474 -18.12 -13.04 -31.99
CA THR A 474 -16.82 -13.39 -31.42
C THR A 474 -16.45 -12.41 -30.29
N PRO A 475 -15.89 -12.90 -29.15
CA PRO A 475 -15.45 -12.04 -28.04
C PRO A 475 -14.46 -10.96 -28.47
N SER A 476 -13.57 -11.26 -29.43
CA SER A 476 -12.58 -10.31 -29.97
C SER A 476 -13.20 -9.11 -30.70
N GLY A 477 -14.45 -9.24 -31.15
CA GLY A 477 -15.21 -8.18 -31.81
C GLY A 477 -16.04 -7.31 -30.84
N SER A 478 -16.24 -7.75 -29.60
CA SER A 478 -17.00 -6.99 -28.60
C SER A 478 -16.23 -5.75 -28.14
N ARG A 479 -16.94 -4.69 -27.75
CA ARG A 479 -16.34 -3.45 -27.27
C ARG A 479 -17.04 -2.94 -26.02
N CYS A 480 -16.25 -2.54 -25.04
CA CYS A 480 -16.73 -1.88 -23.82
C CYS A 480 -17.19 -0.46 -24.14
N SER A 481 -18.01 0.13 -23.27
CA SER A 481 -18.61 1.45 -23.47
C SER A 481 -17.56 2.57 -23.52
N GLU A 482 -16.48 2.44 -22.74
CA GLU A 482 -15.35 3.37 -22.70
C GLU A 482 -14.62 3.41 -24.05
N GLN A 483 -14.39 2.24 -24.66
CA GLN A 483 -13.77 2.11 -25.98
C GLN A 483 -14.63 2.78 -27.06
N ASN A 484 -15.95 2.57 -27.00
CA ASN A 484 -16.88 3.18 -27.94
C ASN A 484 -16.98 4.70 -27.76
N ALA A 485 -16.94 5.18 -26.52
CA ALA A 485 -16.95 6.62 -26.23
C ALA A 485 -15.68 7.30 -26.75
N LEU A 486 -14.51 6.71 -26.54
CA LEU A 486 -13.25 7.22 -27.11
C LEU A 486 -13.23 7.11 -28.64
N GLY A 487 -13.76 6.03 -29.22
CA GLY A 487 -13.90 5.91 -30.67
C GLY A 487 -14.76 7.03 -31.28
N LYS A 488 -15.84 7.42 -30.59
CA LYS A 488 -16.70 8.55 -30.96
C LYS A 488 -16.02 9.91 -30.79
N LEU A 489 -15.10 10.03 -29.82
CA LEU A 489 -14.27 11.21 -29.67
C LEU A 489 -13.26 11.31 -30.82
N ALA A 490 -12.59 10.21 -31.15
CA ALA A 490 -11.66 10.11 -32.26
C ALA A 490 -12.34 10.40 -33.61
N SER A 491 -13.58 9.93 -33.83
CA SER A 491 -14.32 10.21 -35.07
C SER A 491 -14.68 11.69 -35.25
N LYS A 492 -14.60 12.50 -34.18
CA LYS A 492 -14.75 13.96 -34.24
C LYS A 492 -13.42 14.68 -34.58
N GLY A 493 -12.33 13.93 -34.80
CA GLY A 493 -10.99 14.49 -35.04
C GLY A 493 -10.35 15.07 -33.78
N LEU A 494 -10.84 14.73 -32.59
CA LEU A 494 -10.32 15.25 -31.33
C LEU A 494 -9.15 14.39 -30.83
N PRO A 495 -8.04 14.99 -30.38
CA PRO A 495 -6.91 14.26 -29.81
C PRO A 495 -7.26 13.76 -28.40
N THR A 496 -6.53 12.77 -27.89
CA THR A 496 -6.78 12.14 -26.57
C THR A 496 -6.57 13.08 -25.38
N HIS A 497 -5.67 14.06 -25.48
CA HIS A 497 -5.35 14.99 -24.38
C HIS A 497 -6.48 15.98 -24.02
N VAL A 498 -7.60 15.99 -24.76
CA VAL A 498 -8.77 16.83 -24.45
C VAL A 498 -9.68 16.25 -23.36
N VAL A 499 -9.49 14.97 -23.02
CA VAL A 499 -10.35 14.25 -22.08
C VAL A 499 -10.17 14.78 -20.65
N ARG A 500 -11.23 14.82 -19.85
CA ARG A 500 -11.20 15.34 -18.47
C ARG A 500 -11.82 14.40 -17.45
N GLU A 501 -13.03 13.93 -17.70
CA GLU A 501 -13.76 13.05 -16.79
C GLU A 501 -14.34 11.84 -17.54
N VAL A 502 -14.38 10.68 -16.88
CA VAL A 502 -14.96 9.43 -17.37
C VAL A 502 -15.98 8.94 -16.36
N PHE A 503 -17.24 8.80 -16.77
CA PHE A 503 -18.33 8.27 -15.96
C PHE A 503 -18.69 6.88 -16.45
N VAL A 504 -18.94 5.94 -15.52
CA VAL A 504 -19.31 4.56 -15.84
C VAL A 504 -20.54 4.14 -15.02
N HIS A 505 -21.52 3.55 -15.69
CA HIS A 505 -22.75 3.06 -15.06
C HIS A 505 -23.25 1.77 -15.71
N GLY A 506 -23.56 0.77 -14.88
CA GLY A 506 -24.10 -0.53 -15.30
C GLY A 506 -25.59 -0.69 -15.02
N GLU A 507 -26.28 -1.45 -15.87
CA GLU A 507 -27.59 -2.02 -15.60
C GLU A 507 -27.55 -3.51 -15.84
N ASN A 508 -27.95 -4.32 -14.86
CA ASN A 508 -28.19 -5.74 -15.08
C ASN A 508 -29.60 -6.11 -14.62
N LYS A 509 -30.58 -6.05 -15.54
CA LYS A 509 -31.99 -6.34 -15.23
C LYS A 509 -32.24 -7.79 -14.82
N ALA A 510 -31.32 -8.71 -15.12
CA ALA A 510 -31.48 -10.13 -14.86
C ALA A 510 -30.75 -10.62 -13.59
N SER A 511 -29.97 -9.76 -12.94
CA SER A 511 -29.25 -10.08 -11.71
C SER A 511 -29.96 -9.45 -10.52
N GLN A 512 -30.08 -10.20 -9.42
CA GLN A 512 -30.49 -9.65 -8.13
C GLN A 512 -29.39 -8.78 -7.48
N LYS A 513 -28.13 -8.92 -7.94
CA LYS A 513 -27.00 -8.14 -7.45
C LYS A 513 -26.76 -6.91 -8.34
N ASP A 514 -26.70 -5.73 -7.73
CA ASP A 514 -26.36 -4.48 -8.40
C ASP A 514 -24.92 -4.57 -8.94
N PRO A 515 -24.68 -4.36 -10.25
CA PRO A 515 -23.34 -4.40 -10.81
C PRO A 515 -22.48 -3.20 -10.40
N ASN A 516 -23.07 -2.12 -9.88
CA ASN A 516 -22.35 -0.89 -9.54
C ASN A 516 -21.80 -0.92 -8.10
N PRO A 517 -20.71 -0.17 -7.82
CA PRO A 517 -19.86 0.59 -8.74
C PRO A 517 -18.98 -0.29 -9.66
N LEU A 518 -18.78 0.17 -10.90
CA LEU A 518 -18.08 -0.57 -11.95
C LEU A 518 -16.71 0.05 -12.29
N PHE A 519 -15.65 -0.73 -12.09
CA PHE A 519 -14.33 -0.41 -12.64
C PHE A 519 -14.25 -0.74 -14.14
N PRO A 520 -13.49 0.07 -14.93
CA PRO A 520 -13.11 -0.31 -16.28
C PRO A 520 -12.36 -1.65 -16.28
N CYS A 521 -12.63 -2.50 -17.27
CA CYS A 521 -11.88 -3.75 -17.41
C CYS A 521 -10.41 -3.48 -17.76
N GLY A 522 -9.51 -4.46 -17.59
CA GLY A 522 -8.07 -4.26 -17.79
C GLY A 522 -7.67 -3.70 -19.18
N VAL A 523 -8.44 -4.03 -20.24
CA VAL A 523 -8.22 -3.45 -21.57
C VAL A 523 -8.60 -1.96 -21.60
N CYS A 524 -9.75 -1.60 -21.04
CA CYS A 524 -10.20 -0.21 -20.96
C CYS A 524 -9.30 0.59 -20.04
N GLU A 525 -8.87 0.02 -18.93
CA GLU A 525 -7.94 0.63 -18.01
C GLU A 525 -6.62 0.97 -18.71
N ASN A 526 -5.98 0.00 -19.39
CA ASN A 526 -4.73 0.24 -20.13
C ASN A 526 -4.90 1.34 -21.20
N MET A 527 -6.02 1.34 -21.92
CA MET A 527 -6.34 2.39 -22.89
C MET A 527 -6.51 3.76 -22.21
N LEU A 528 -7.28 3.83 -21.13
CA LEU A 528 -7.51 5.06 -20.38
C LEU A 528 -6.24 5.59 -19.71
N ARG A 529 -5.32 4.71 -19.29
CA ARG A 529 -4.00 5.13 -18.78
C ARG A 529 -3.17 5.81 -19.87
N LYS A 530 -3.22 5.34 -21.11
CA LYS A 530 -2.57 6.04 -22.24
C LYS A 530 -3.18 7.42 -22.47
N VAL A 531 -4.50 7.51 -22.47
CA VAL A 531 -5.20 8.82 -22.58
C VAL A 531 -4.84 9.74 -21.40
N ALA A 532 -4.79 9.22 -20.17
CA ALA A 532 -4.40 9.99 -18.99
C ALA A 532 -2.95 10.47 -19.08
N HIS A 533 -2.04 9.66 -19.61
CA HIS A 533 -0.67 10.07 -19.91
C HIS A 533 -0.64 11.21 -20.93
N ASP A 534 -1.42 11.14 -22.01
CA ASP A 534 -1.47 12.22 -23.01
C ASP A 534 -2.00 13.54 -22.43
N VAL A 535 -3.02 13.49 -21.55
CA VAL A 535 -3.53 14.66 -20.84
C VAL A 535 -2.46 15.22 -19.89
N PHE A 536 -1.79 14.36 -19.15
CA PHE A 536 -0.74 14.75 -18.21
C PHE A 536 0.44 15.40 -18.94
N GLU A 537 0.92 14.84 -20.05
CA GLU A 537 2.01 15.43 -20.83
C GLU A 537 1.63 16.79 -21.43
N ALA A 538 0.39 16.96 -21.91
CA ALA A 538 -0.05 18.19 -22.55
C ALA A 538 -0.43 19.31 -21.56
N HIS A 539 -1.02 18.93 -20.42
CA HIS A 539 -1.73 19.84 -19.52
C HIS A 539 -1.38 19.68 -18.04
N GLY A 540 -0.66 18.62 -17.68
CA GLY A 540 -0.25 18.36 -16.31
C GLY A 540 -1.39 17.94 -15.37
N GLY A 541 -2.54 17.59 -15.92
CA GLY A 541 -3.72 17.20 -15.16
C GLY A 541 -4.06 15.72 -15.27
N ASP A 542 -4.85 15.22 -14.32
CA ASP A 542 -5.33 13.84 -14.31
C ASP A 542 -6.74 13.70 -14.89
N ILE A 543 -7.05 12.52 -15.44
CA ILE A 543 -8.42 12.17 -15.80
C ILE A 543 -9.09 11.54 -14.58
N MET A 544 -10.30 12.00 -14.26
CA MET A 544 -11.08 11.46 -13.13
C MET A 544 -12.08 10.40 -13.60
N LEU A 545 -12.08 9.23 -12.96
CA LEU A 545 -13.11 8.20 -13.07
C LEU A 545 -14.20 8.45 -12.03
N TYR A 546 -15.46 8.41 -12.45
CA TYR A 546 -16.66 8.48 -11.63
C TYR A 546 -17.51 7.22 -11.85
N MET A 547 -17.85 6.54 -10.76
CA MET A 547 -18.63 5.31 -10.74
C MET A 547 -19.87 5.52 -9.87
N TYR A 548 -21.04 5.14 -10.36
CA TYR A 548 -22.27 5.22 -9.57
C TYR A 548 -22.30 4.12 -8.51
N ASP A 549 -22.97 4.36 -7.39
CA ASP A 549 -23.15 3.37 -6.32
C ASP A 549 -24.25 2.33 -6.63
N SER A 550 -25.28 2.72 -7.40
CA SER A 550 -26.43 1.86 -7.71
C SER A 550 -27.01 2.08 -9.11
N THR A 551 -27.68 1.04 -9.63
CA THR A 551 -28.38 1.01 -10.92
C THR A 551 -29.69 1.82 -10.94
N THR A 552 -30.50 1.74 -9.88
CA THR A 552 -31.91 2.19 -9.89
C THR A 552 -32.12 3.55 -9.27
N CYS A 553 -31.37 3.87 -8.22
CA CYS A 553 -31.45 5.15 -7.52
C CYS A 553 -30.06 5.52 -7.01
N PRO A 554 -29.16 5.98 -7.91
CA PRO A 554 -27.82 6.32 -7.49
C PRO A 554 -27.86 7.47 -6.48
N LYS A 555 -27.30 7.26 -5.30
CA LYS A 555 -27.21 8.27 -4.24
C LYS A 555 -25.83 8.90 -4.19
N GLN A 556 -24.82 8.18 -4.67
CA GLN A 556 -23.42 8.58 -4.55
C GLN A 556 -22.64 8.30 -5.83
N LEU A 557 -21.59 9.10 -6.05
CA LEU A 557 -20.53 8.83 -7.00
C LEU A 557 -19.25 8.50 -6.25
N VAL A 558 -18.70 7.33 -6.50
CA VAL A 558 -17.33 6.98 -6.10
C VAL A 558 -16.38 7.48 -7.17
N TYR A 559 -15.30 8.17 -6.79
CA TYR A 559 -14.38 8.73 -7.77
C TYR A 559 -12.90 8.59 -7.41
N LEU A 560 -12.07 8.45 -8.43
CA LEU A 560 -10.61 8.38 -8.32
C LEU A 560 -9.95 8.78 -9.66
N PRO A 561 -8.70 9.27 -9.65
CA PRO A 561 -7.92 9.44 -10.87
C PRO A 561 -7.75 8.11 -11.63
N ILE A 562 -7.76 8.13 -12.96
CA ILE A 562 -7.54 6.93 -13.80
C ILE A 562 -6.22 6.23 -13.45
N THR A 563 -5.20 7.01 -13.10
CA THR A 563 -3.89 6.52 -12.66
C THR A 563 -3.98 5.69 -11.37
N GLU A 564 -5.02 5.88 -10.56
CA GLU A 564 -5.24 5.16 -9.30
C GLU A 564 -6.05 3.86 -9.44
N ILE A 565 -6.65 3.55 -10.60
CA ILE A 565 -7.54 2.37 -10.76
C ILE A 565 -6.84 1.08 -10.31
N SER A 566 -5.66 0.81 -10.86
CA SER A 566 -4.88 -0.39 -10.53
C SER A 566 -4.43 -0.50 -9.06
N TYR A 567 -4.58 0.57 -8.27
CA TYR A 567 -4.21 0.60 -6.85
C TYR A 567 -5.43 0.37 -5.92
N ARG A 568 -6.65 0.52 -6.42
CA ARG A 568 -7.89 0.60 -5.60
C ARG A 568 -8.89 -0.55 -5.80
N ASP A 569 -8.66 -1.47 -6.73
CA ASP A 569 -9.61 -2.56 -7.04
C ASP A 569 -9.60 -3.73 -6.01
N ASP A 570 -9.23 -3.49 -4.75
CA ASP A 570 -8.92 -4.52 -3.74
C ASP A 570 -10.10 -5.04 -2.89
N LYS A 571 -9.82 -6.02 -2.01
CA LYS A 571 -10.75 -6.54 -0.98
C LYS A 571 -11.44 -5.40 -0.21
N GLY A 572 -10.71 -4.31 0.07
CA GLY A 572 -11.27 -3.14 0.75
C GLY A 572 -12.31 -2.37 -0.08
N PHE A 573 -12.25 -2.41 -1.42
CA PHE A 573 -13.34 -1.87 -2.25
C PHE A 573 -14.58 -2.72 -2.15
N ARG A 574 -14.43 -4.05 -2.16
CA ARG A 574 -15.58 -4.96 -1.97
C ARG A 574 -16.23 -4.78 -0.60
N GLU A 575 -15.43 -4.58 0.46
CA GLU A 575 -15.91 -4.22 1.80
C GLU A 575 -16.64 -2.87 1.77
N PHE A 576 -16.03 -1.82 1.21
CA PHE A 576 -16.65 -0.50 1.05
C PHE A 576 -17.95 -0.51 0.24
N VAL A 577 -18.01 -1.26 -0.86
CA VAL A 577 -19.22 -1.41 -1.67
C VAL A 577 -20.31 -2.14 -0.89
N SER A 578 -19.94 -3.13 -0.08
CA SER A 578 -20.90 -3.81 0.79
C SER A 578 -21.46 -2.83 1.85
N GLU A 579 -20.60 -2.01 2.45
CA GLU A 579 -21.00 -0.93 3.38
C GLU A 579 -21.85 0.17 2.71
N LEU A 580 -21.65 0.45 1.42
CA LEU A 580 -22.48 1.42 0.67
C LEU A 580 -23.90 0.91 0.36
N HIS A 581 -24.09 -0.40 0.32
CA HIS A 581 -25.38 -1.04 0.00
C HIS A 581 -26.20 -1.38 1.26
N GLU A 582 -25.61 -1.31 2.45
CA GLU A 582 -26.30 -1.28 3.75
C GLU A 582 -26.89 0.12 4.05
#